data_AF-A0AAE4Q499-F1
#
_entry.id   AF-A0AAE4Q499-F1
#
_cell.length_a   1.000
_cell.length_b   1.000
_cell.length_c   1.000
_cell.angle_alpha   90.00
_cell.angle_beta   90.00
_cell.angle_gamma   90.00
#
_symmetry.space_group_name_H-M   'P 1'
#
loop_
_entity.id
_entity.type
_entity.pdbx_description
1 polymer ?
#
loop_
_entity_poly.entity_id
_entity_poly.type
_entity_poly.pdbx_seq_one_letter_code
_entity_poly.pdbx_strand_id
1 'polypeptide(L)'
;MRNDQSLMRKSHFLGTKIRNLRKRNNLTMEDLSARCIRVDAGSAPSVSYLSMIERGKRVPSAEMLAVIATVFQKDVDWFLDDVPEESAITPDKGRRGGISGMALEPSFLFSNDILQIAIPEMLSQTGISGRQFAHLLIRAHQEHHQNHFPDLERAAEEVGLKRMPLSLEDMLDIAKGVGLKIKWIDSTPQEVIDERGVSSHQLVTSFFEPPSTIYINKVLKNRPSRLKYDLAAHIGHCVLHNKDGLKSVMISGRKLEMDEEVTMQSNTLNAQDILHAWRDFESSFFAGALLCPKVPYRQLLDRHGYEIEVHKQLQVSASVAMRRMTVVSPYPHWHYFDAYAPGKLKAVYRGNGIPLPWGNMRLVEDPCQHWAVFRMISEPSVGTSAQISILNVGNEPRIYCCESIKVEDSAGNPHVLCAGIDLNPAIEAQGKDALSIAHDLKAACVSGGGSVAIPKHIKSDLVSVAKILNINWIERGIKNDARLICSRGAVCPRQPSCYQAGKSQCDGVE
;
A
#
# COMPACT_ATOMS: atom_id res chain seq x y z
N MET A 1 30.37 35.73 -20.49
CA MET A 1 30.12 35.87 -19.02
C MET A 1 28.71 36.38 -18.63
N ARG A 2 27.79 36.75 -19.55
CA ARG A 2 26.41 37.15 -19.18
C ARG A 2 25.34 36.01 -19.21
N ASN A 3 25.64 34.83 -19.75
CA ASN A 3 24.66 33.74 -19.92
C ASN A 3 24.58 32.73 -18.75
N ASP A 4 25.64 32.51 -17.96
CA ASP A 4 25.64 31.48 -16.92
C ASP A 4 24.68 31.79 -15.75
N GLN A 5 24.54 33.07 -15.38
CA GLN A 5 23.59 33.49 -14.34
C GLN A 5 22.12 33.36 -14.78
N SER A 6 21.85 33.46 -16.09
CA SER A 6 20.52 33.25 -16.68
C SER A 6 20.14 31.77 -16.67
N LEU A 7 21.07 30.90 -17.04
CA LEU A 7 20.89 29.44 -17.02
C LEU A 7 20.60 28.92 -15.60
N MET A 8 21.29 29.43 -14.57
CA MET A 8 21.04 29.02 -13.19
C MET A 8 19.63 29.36 -12.67
N ARG A 9 19.00 30.43 -13.17
CA ARG A 9 17.63 30.82 -12.78
C ARG A 9 16.52 30.14 -13.60
N LYS A 10 16.87 29.52 -14.73
CA LYS A 10 15.95 28.86 -15.66
C LYS A 10 16.18 27.35 -15.79
N SER A 11 16.89 26.73 -14.84
CA SER A 11 17.26 25.30 -14.89
C SER A 11 16.69 24.48 -13.74
N HIS A 12 15.63 24.97 -13.07
CA HIS A 12 15.04 24.26 -11.94
C HIS A 12 14.54 22.87 -12.34
N PHE A 13 13.93 22.72 -13.52
CA PHE A 13 13.46 21.42 -14.00
C PHE A 13 14.48 20.67 -14.89
N LEU A 14 15.64 21.26 -15.18
CA LEU A 14 16.61 20.73 -16.13
C LEU A 14 17.07 19.31 -15.77
N GLY A 15 17.48 19.12 -14.50
CA GLY A 15 17.91 17.81 -14.01
C GLY A 15 16.80 16.76 -14.08
N THR A 16 15.58 17.14 -13.69
CA THR A 16 14.39 16.27 -13.73
C THR A 16 14.01 15.90 -15.17
N LYS A 17 14.02 16.85 -16.11
CA LYS A 17 13.76 16.64 -17.54
C LYS A 17 14.77 15.66 -18.16
N ILE A 18 16.07 15.84 -17.91
CA ILE A 18 17.13 14.94 -18.38
C ILE A 18 16.92 13.53 -17.82
N ARG A 19 16.68 13.42 -16.51
CA ARG A 19 16.46 12.13 -15.83
C ARG A 19 15.25 11.39 -16.39
N ASN A 20 14.14 12.09 -16.60
CA ASN A 20 12.90 11.50 -17.12
C ASN A 20 13.06 11.06 -18.58
N LEU A 21 13.69 11.86 -19.44
CA LEU A 21 14.01 11.45 -20.82
C LEU A 21 14.92 10.22 -20.85
N ARG A 22 15.96 10.19 -20.01
CA ARG A 22 16.87 9.05 -19.91
C ARG A 22 16.14 7.76 -19.53
N LYS A 23 15.29 7.81 -18.50
CA LYS A 23 14.50 6.67 -18.03
C LYS A 23 13.49 6.17 -19.07
N ARG A 24 12.75 7.09 -19.72
CA ARG A 24 11.77 6.75 -20.77
C ARG A 24 12.39 6.04 -21.96
N ASN A 25 13.64 6.38 -22.27
CA ASN A 25 14.41 5.75 -23.34
C ASN A 25 15.21 4.52 -22.86
N ASN A 26 14.98 4.03 -21.63
CA ASN A 26 15.66 2.88 -21.03
C ASN A 26 17.20 2.98 -21.04
N LEU A 27 17.74 4.17 -20.84
CA LEU A 27 19.19 4.40 -20.83
C LEU A 27 19.74 4.40 -19.40
N THR A 28 20.87 3.72 -19.18
CA THR A 28 21.67 3.92 -17.97
C THR A 28 22.40 5.27 -18.02
N MET A 29 22.93 5.73 -16.88
CA MET A 29 23.77 6.94 -16.88
C MET A 29 25.07 6.73 -17.68
N GLU A 30 25.58 5.49 -17.71
CA GLU A 30 26.72 5.09 -18.55
C GLU A 30 26.36 5.18 -20.04
N ASP A 31 25.20 4.67 -20.45
CA ASP A 31 24.74 4.76 -21.83
C ASP A 31 24.61 6.20 -22.31
N LEU A 32 24.03 7.08 -21.48
CA LEU A 32 23.88 8.49 -21.83
C LEU A 32 25.24 9.18 -21.92
N SER A 33 26.13 8.96 -20.96
CA SER A 33 27.49 9.51 -20.99
C SER A 33 28.27 9.04 -22.23
N ALA A 34 28.21 7.76 -22.57
CA ALA A 34 28.86 7.20 -23.76
C ALA A 34 28.30 7.79 -25.06
N ARG A 35 26.99 8.03 -25.14
CA ARG A 35 26.37 8.71 -26.29
C ARG A 35 26.81 10.16 -26.42
N CYS A 36 26.92 10.88 -25.30
CA CYS A 36 27.45 12.25 -25.30
C CYS A 36 28.91 12.30 -25.80
N ILE A 37 29.76 11.35 -25.38
CA ILE A 37 31.17 11.26 -25.84
C ILE A 37 31.25 11.09 -27.36
N ARG A 38 30.31 10.37 -27.98
CA ARG A 38 30.26 10.19 -29.45
C ARG A 38 29.88 11.47 -30.20
N VAL A 39 29.18 12.40 -29.55
CA VAL A 39 28.78 13.69 -30.15
C VAL A 39 29.93 14.69 -29.99
N ASP A 40 30.40 14.89 -28.76
CA ASP A 40 31.58 15.70 -28.47
C ASP A 40 32.25 15.19 -27.17
N ALA A 41 33.48 14.70 -27.31
CA ALA A 41 34.25 14.20 -26.18
C ALA A 41 34.69 15.32 -25.21
N GLY A 42 34.82 16.57 -25.67
CA GLY A 42 35.27 17.70 -24.85
C GLY A 42 34.21 18.17 -23.86
N SER A 43 32.94 18.19 -24.30
CA SER A 43 31.82 18.68 -23.50
C SER A 43 30.94 17.58 -22.90
N ALA A 44 31.30 16.30 -23.09
CA ALA A 44 30.52 15.19 -22.57
C ALA A 44 30.56 15.11 -21.02
N PRO A 45 29.41 14.96 -20.34
CA PRO A 45 29.39 14.75 -18.91
C PRO A 45 29.88 13.34 -18.56
N SER A 46 30.72 13.24 -17.52
CA SER A 46 31.00 11.95 -16.88
C SER A 46 29.77 11.41 -16.15
N VAL A 47 29.74 10.12 -15.88
CA VAL A 47 28.63 9.45 -15.14
C VAL A 47 28.35 10.13 -13.79
N SER A 48 29.41 10.48 -13.05
CA SER A 48 29.29 11.17 -11.76
C SER A 48 28.77 12.60 -11.91
N TYR A 49 29.18 13.31 -12.96
CA TYR A 49 28.72 14.66 -13.24
C TYR A 49 27.25 14.69 -13.69
N LEU A 50 26.87 13.77 -14.58
CA LEU A 50 25.49 13.55 -15.00
C LEU A 50 24.58 13.25 -13.79
N SER A 51 25.03 12.40 -12.85
CA SER A 51 24.31 12.15 -11.60
C SER A 51 24.11 13.41 -10.76
N MET A 52 25.06 14.34 -10.76
CA MET A 52 24.91 15.61 -10.05
C MET A 52 23.93 16.55 -10.75
N ILE A 53 23.93 16.58 -12.10
CA ILE A 53 22.97 17.34 -12.90
C ILE A 53 21.54 16.82 -12.68
N GLU A 54 21.32 15.50 -12.78
CA GLU A 54 19.99 14.90 -12.60
C GLU A 54 19.40 15.07 -11.21
N ARG A 55 20.23 15.37 -10.20
CA ARG A 55 19.83 15.66 -8.83
C ARG A 55 19.70 17.16 -8.53
N GLY A 56 19.86 18.02 -9.54
CA GLY A 56 19.82 19.48 -9.37
C GLY A 56 21.00 20.05 -8.59
N LYS A 57 22.06 19.26 -8.33
CA LYS A 57 23.23 19.71 -7.56
C LYS A 57 24.23 20.51 -8.39
N ARG A 58 24.21 20.35 -9.71
CA ARG A 58 25.07 21.08 -10.64
C ARG A 58 24.28 21.47 -11.89
N VAL A 59 24.61 22.63 -12.45
CA VAL A 59 24.08 23.10 -13.73
C VAL A 59 25.16 22.84 -14.79
N PRO A 60 24.84 22.18 -15.93
CA PRO A 60 25.80 21.96 -17.00
C PRO A 60 26.20 23.29 -17.67
N SER A 61 27.37 23.32 -18.30
CA SER A 61 27.73 24.41 -19.22
C SER A 61 26.80 24.41 -20.45
N ALA A 62 26.71 25.54 -21.15
CA ALA A 62 25.91 25.64 -22.37
C ALA A 62 26.33 24.61 -23.43
N GLU A 63 27.63 24.37 -23.58
CA GLU A 63 28.19 23.38 -24.52
C GLU A 63 27.79 21.96 -24.12
N MET A 64 27.89 21.60 -22.84
CA MET A 64 27.47 20.30 -22.33
C MET A 64 25.96 20.08 -22.48
N LEU A 65 25.15 21.12 -22.25
CA LEU A 65 23.70 21.05 -22.45
C LEU A 65 23.36 20.86 -23.92
N ALA A 66 24.07 21.51 -24.85
CA ALA A 66 23.91 21.32 -26.28
C ALA A 66 24.21 19.87 -26.72
N VAL A 67 25.24 19.24 -26.12
CA VAL A 67 25.53 17.82 -26.36
C VAL A 67 24.38 16.92 -25.89
N ILE A 68 23.88 17.14 -24.67
CA ILE A 68 22.74 16.38 -24.12
C ILE A 68 21.49 16.57 -25.01
N ALA A 69 21.23 17.81 -25.42
CA ALA A 69 20.11 18.17 -26.28
C ALA A 69 20.20 17.48 -27.65
N THR A 70 21.40 17.41 -28.23
CA THR A 70 21.67 16.68 -29.47
C THR A 70 21.40 15.17 -29.33
N VAL A 71 21.84 14.54 -28.23
CA VAL A 71 21.60 13.11 -27.98
C VAL A 71 20.10 12.81 -27.88
N PHE A 72 19.33 13.70 -27.25
CA PHE A 72 17.88 13.54 -27.10
C PHE A 72 17.05 14.11 -28.26
N GLN A 73 17.68 14.72 -29.27
CA GLN A 73 17.01 15.38 -30.38
C GLN A 73 15.97 16.41 -29.89
N LYS A 74 16.39 17.29 -28.98
CA LYS A 74 15.59 18.37 -28.39
C LYS A 74 16.33 19.69 -28.50
N ASP A 75 15.58 20.79 -28.53
CA ASP A 75 16.16 22.12 -28.41
C ASP A 75 16.69 22.37 -27.00
N VAL A 76 17.76 23.17 -26.88
CA VAL A 76 18.36 23.53 -25.59
C VAL A 76 17.34 24.20 -24.67
N ASP A 77 16.51 25.08 -25.24
CA ASP A 77 15.47 25.82 -24.51
C ASP A 77 14.38 24.90 -23.94
N TRP A 78 14.17 23.71 -24.52
CA TRP A 78 13.22 22.73 -23.98
C TRP A 78 13.63 22.23 -22.58
N PHE A 79 14.93 22.19 -22.28
CA PHE A 79 15.42 21.80 -20.96
C PHE A 79 15.31 22.91 -19.92
N LEU A 80 15.09 24.15 -20.37
CA LEU A 80 14.93 25.31 -19.50
C LEU A 80 13.46 25.44 -19.05
N ASP A 81 13.20 26.31 -18.07
CA ASP A 81 11.95 26.37 -17.31
C ASP A 81 10.73 26.95 -18.07
N ASP A 82 10.81 27.15 -19.40
CA ASP A 82 9.66 27.58 -20.20
C ASP A 82 8.62 26.44 -20.26
N VAL A 83 7.43 26.74 -19.70
CA VAL A 83 6.26 25.89 -19.37
C VAL A 83 6.46 24.38 -19.55
N PRO A 84 6.78 23.63 -18.48
CA PRO A 84 6.98 22.20 -18.57
C PRO A 84 5.66 21.49 -18.91
N GLU A 85 5.66 20.65 -19.95
CA GLU A 85 4.64 19.62 -20.11
C GLU A 85 4.65 18.75 -18.83
N GLU A 86 3.51 18.55 -18.16
CA GLU A 86 3.43 17.81 -16.89
C GLU A 86 4.06 16.41 -16.99
N SER A 87 3.95 15.78 -18.15
CA SER A 87 4.59 14.50 -18.43
C SER A 87 6.12 14.62 -18.30
N ALA A 88 6.76 15.69 -18.77
CA ALA A 88 8.22 15.81 -18.77
C ALA A 88 8.81 15.95 -17.36
N ILE A 89 8.03 16.43 -16.38
CA ILE A 89 8.48 16.67 -15.00
C ILE A 89 7.99 15.62 -14.01
N THR A 90 6.86 14.95 -14.27
CA THR A 90 6.38 13.87 -13.40
C THR A 90 7.40 12.72 -13.34
N PRO A 91 7.90 12.36 -12.15
CA PRO A 91 8.90 11.32 -12.02
C PRO A 91 8.38 9.99 -12.54
N ASP A 92 9.07 9.42 -13.53
CA ASP A 92 8.79 8.05 -13.97
C ASP A 92 9.26 7.07 -12.88
N LYS A 93 8.28 6.61 -12.08
CA LYS A 93 8.45 5.58 -11.04
C LYS A 93 8.52 4.16 -11.64
N GLY A 94 8.39 4.01 -12.96
CA GLY A 94 8.32 2.72 -13.64
C GLY A 94 7.09 1.92 -13.23
N ARG A 95 7.13 0.59 -13.44
CA ARG A 95 6.06 -0.36 -13.09
C ARG A 95 5.88 -0.59 -11.56
N ARG A 96 6.56 0.17 -10.70
CA ARG A 96 6.49 0.00 -9.24
C ARG A 96 5.34 0.86 -8.71
N GLY A 97 4.31 0.18 -8.20
CA GLY A 97 2.99 0.73 -7.91
C GLY A 97 2.94 1.89 -6.90
N GLY A 98 1.77 2.51 -6.81
CA GLY A 98 1.49 3.65 -5.94
C GLY A 98 1.44 4.98 -6.68
N ILE A 99 0.83 5.98 -6.03
CA ILE A 99 0.47 7.31 -6.54
C ILE A 99 1.64 7.94 -7.32
N SER A 100 1.33 8.56 -8.48
CA SER A 100 2.31 9.33 -9.26
C SER A 100 3.06 10.29 -8.33
N GLY A 101 4.40 10.24 -8.37
CA GLY A 101 5.19 11.16 -7.57
C GLY A 101 5.02 12.59 -8.09
N MET A 102 5.28 13.57 -7.24
CA MET A 102 5.48 14.94 -7.71
C MET A 102 6.98 15.18 -7.95
N ALA A 103 7.31 16.04 -8.91
CA ALA A 103 8.66 16.56 -9.04
C ALA A 103 8.96 17.40 -7.80
N LEU A 104 10.10 17.15 -7.15
CA LEU A 104 10.56 17.92 -6.00
C LEU A 104 11.46 19.05 -6.48
N GLU A 105 10.88 20.03 -7.15
CA GLU A 105 11.59 21.18 -7.71
C GLU A 105 10.99 22.52 -7.23
N PRO A 106 11.82 23.56 -6.98
CA PRO A 106 13.29 23.51 -6.95
C PRO A 106 13.84 22.61 -5.83
N SER A 107 14.77 21.72 -6.17
CA SER A 107 15.31 20.70 -5.25
C SER A 107 15.83 21.22 -3.90
N PHE A 108 16.28 22.48 -3.83
CA PHE A 108 16.74 23.08 -2.57
C PHE A 108 15.62 23.21 -1.52
N LEU A 109 14.36 23.43 -1.93
CA LEU A 109 13.19 23.49 -1.02
C LEU A 109 12.87 22.14 -0.38
N PHE A 110 13.34 21.05 -0.99
CA PHE A 110 13.15 19.68 -0.52
C PHE A 110 14.43 19.10 0.10
N SER A 111 15.35 19.97 0.53
CA SER A 111 16.51 19.58 1.32
C SER A 111 16.07 19.01 2.69
N ASN A 112 16.90 18.12 3.26
CA ASN A 112 16.61 17.50 4.55
C ASN A 112 16.35 18.55 5.64
N ASP A 113 17.14 19.64 5.67
CA ASP A 113 17.04 20.69 6.68
C ASP A 113 15.69 21.43 6.60
N ILE A 114 15.22 21.75 5.39
CA ILE A 114 13.91 22.40 5.20
C ILE A 114 12.78 21.43 5.51
N LEU A 115 12.86 20.19 5.05
CA LEU A 115 11.82 19.17 5.31
C LEU A 115 11.69 18.84 6.80
N GLN A 116 12.80 18.81 7.55
CA GLN A 116 12.78 18.61 9.00
C GLN A 116 12.02 19.71 9.76
N ILE A 117 11.91 20.91 9.19
CA ILE A 117 11.17 22.04 9.77
C ILE A 117 9.73 22.10 9.21
N ALA A 118 9.57 21.95 7.90
CA ALA A 118 8.29 22.10 7.21
C ALA A 118 7.31 20.95 7.50
N ILE A 119 7.80 19.72 7.69
CA ILE A 119 6.94 18.56 7.96
C ILE A 119 6.24 18.70 9.31
N PRO A 120 6.92 18.94 10.45
CA PRO A 120 6.23 19.16 11.73
C PRO A 120 5.20 20.28 11.69
N GLU A 121 5.52 21.40 11.03
CA GLU A 121 4.61 22.53 10.87
C GLU A 121 3.36 22.15 10.07
N MET A 122 3.53 21.49 8.92
CA MET A 122 2.42 20.98 8.11
C MET A 122 1.53 20.01 8.89
N LEU A 123 2.10 19.13 9.70
CA LEU A 123 1.35 18.16 10.49
C LEU A 123 0.56 18.83 11.62
N SER A 124 1.16 19.83 12.28
CA SER A 124 0.47 20.67 13.27
C SER A 124 -0.73 21.40 12.65
N GLN A 125 -0.54 22.05 11.50
CA GLN A 125 -1.60 22.77 10.80
C GLN A 125 -2.72 21.86 10.27
N THR A 126 -2.38 20.63 9.88
CA THR A 126 -3.36 19.66 9.35
C THR A 126 -4.00 18.78 10.43
N GLY A 127 -3.51 18.86 11.67
CA GLY A 127 -3.97 18.02 12.79
C GLY A 127 -3.61 16.54 12.62
N ILE A 128 -2.56 16.22 11.86
CA ILE A 128 -2.10 14.84 11.64
C ILE A 128 -1.10 14.49 12.75
N SER A 129 -1.38 13.43 13.51
CA SER A 129 -0.45 12.94 14.54
C SER A 129 0.83 12.31 13.97
N GLY A 130 1.91 12.31 14.75
CA GLY A 130 3.17 11.66 14.39
C GLY A 130 3.02 10.18 14.01
N ARG A 131 2.13 9.45 14.70
CA ARG A 131 1.80 8.04 14.39
C ARG A 131 1.07 7.88 13.05
N GLN A 132 0.11 8.74 12.74
CA GLN A 132 -0.58 8.72 11.44
C GLN A 132 0.41 9.03 10.30
N PHE A 133 1.32 9.97 10.52
CA PHE A 133 2.40 10.27 9.58
C PHE A 133 3.36 9.09 9.40
N ALA A 134 3.78 8.43 10.49
CA ALA A 134 4.61 7.23 10.43
C ALA A 134 3.97 6.12 9.58
N HIS A 135 2.66 5.86 9.77
CA HIS A 135 1.93 4.89 8.93
C HIS A 135 1.80 5.34 7.47
N LEU A 136 1.80 6.64 7.16
CA LEU A 136 1.87 7.12 5.78
C LEU A 136 3.24 6.82 5.16
N LEU A 137 4.32 7.09 5.89
CA LEU A 137 5.69 6.78 5.45
C LEU A 137 5.88 5.28 5.20
N ILE A 138 5.42 4.43 6.14
CA ILE A 138 5.49 2.97 6.01
C ILE A 138 4.72 2.50 4.77
N ARG A 139 3.49 3.00 4.55
CA ARG A 139 2.72 2.64 3.36
C ARG A 139 3.42 3.05 2.07
N ALA A 140 3.95 4.27 2.01
CA ALA A 140 4.72 4.72 0.84
C ALA A 140 5.96 3.85 0.61
N HIS A 141 6.64 3.43 1.69
CA HIS A 141 7.77 2.51 1.64
C HIS A 141 7.37 1.11 1.14
N GLN A 142 6.26 0.56 1.61
CA GLN A 142 5.72 -0.72 1.16
C GLN A 142 5.30 -0.68 -0.32
N GLU A 143 4.63 0.39 -0.76
CA GLU A 143 4.24 0.57 -2.17
C GLU A 143 5.47 0.66 -3.07
N HIS A 144 6.49 1.44 -2.65
CA HIS A 144 7.74 1.58 -3.39
C HIS A 144 8.48 0.24 -3.60
N HIS A 145 8.48 -0.62 -2.58
CA HIS A 145 9.11 -1.93 -2.62
C HIS A 145 8.17 -3.06 -3.10
N GLN A 146 6.93 -2.76 -3.49
CA GLN A 146 5.90 -3.75 -3.82
C GLN A 146 5.76 -4.83 -2.73
N ASN A 147 5.84 -4.41 -1.46
CA ASN A 147 5.81 -5.26 -0.28
C ASN A 147 6.91 -6.34 -0.22
N HIS A 148 7.98 -6.22 -1.01
CA HIS A 148 9.04 -7.21 -1.09
C HIS A 148 10.19 -6.88 -0.13
N PHE A 149 10.33 -7.66 0.94
CA PHE A 149 11.35 -7.48 1.99
C PHE A 149 12.15 -8.78 2.23
N PRO A 150 13.12 -9.13 1.36
CA PRO A 150 13.84 -10.41 1.41
C PRO A 150 14.52 -10.72 2.73
N ASP A 151 15.02 -9.71 3.44
CA ASP A 151 15.75 -9.93 4.69
C ASP A 151 14.80 -10.30 5.83
N LEU A 152 13.61 -9.68 5.90
CA LEU A 152 12.56 -10.06 6.85
C LEU A 152 12.01 -11.46 6.55
N GLU A 153 11.85 -11.80 5.27
CA GLU A 153 11.47 -13.14 4.82
C GLU A 153 12.51 -14.18 5.27
N ARG A 154 13.79 -13.91 5.00
CA ARG A 154 14.90 -14.81 5.34
C ARG A 154 14.96 -15.04 6.85
N ALA A 155 14.88 -13.97 7.65
CA ALA A 155 14.90 -14.07 9.10
C ALA A 155 13.74 -14.94 9.64
N ALA A 156 12.53 -14.75 9.11
CA ALA A 156 11.37 -15.55 9.50
C ALA A 156 11.50 -17.02 9.08
N GLU A 157 12.02 -17.27 7.88
CA GLU A 157 12.23 -18.62 7.35
C GLU A 157 13.36 -19.38 8.08
N GLU A 158 14.40 -18.70 8.54
CA GLU A 158 15.47 -19.26 9.37
C GLU A 158 14.94 -19.68 10.75
N VAL A 159 14.09 -18.87 11.37
CA VAL A 159 13.48 -19.16 12.68
C VAL A 159 12.41 -20.26 12.57
N GLY A 160 11.56 -20.18 11.55
CA GLY A 160 10.47 -21.14 11.33
C GLY A 160 10.89 -22.42 10.61
N LEU A 161 12.11 -22.47 10.08
CA LEU A 161 12.64 -23.55 9.24
C LEU A 161 11.73 -23.86 8.03
N LYS A 162 11.05 -22.83 7.50
CA LYS A 162 10.06 -22.93 6.41
C LYS A 162 8.93 -23.93 6.67
N ARG A 163 8.68 -24.32 7.91
CA ARG A 163 7.62 -25.26 8.28
C ARG A 163 6.25 -24.59 8.13
N MET A 164 5.30 -25.31 7.55
CA MET A 164 3.91 -24.86 7.40
C MET A 164 2.99 -26.08 7.30
N PRO A 165 1.90 -26.16 8.09
CA PRO A 165 1.51 -25.23 9.16
C PRO A 165 2.38 -25.40 10.42
N LEU A 166 2.52 -24.33 11.22
CA LEU A 166 3.05 -24.40 12.59
C LEU A 166 1.91 -24.60 13.59
N SER A 167 2.03 -25.55 14.51
CA SER A 167 1.09 -25.71 15.62
C SER A 167 1.27 -24.62 16.68
N LEU A 168 0.36 -24.55 17.67
CA LEU A 168 0.55 -23.62 18.78
C LEU A 168 1.75 -24.04 19.64
N GLU A 169 1.94 -25.34 19.82
CA GLU A 169 3.06 -25.95 20.52
C GLU A 169 4.38 -25.57 19.85
N ASP A 170 4.46 -25.69 18.51
CA ASP A 170 5.63 -25.23 17.75
C ASP A 170 5.93 -23.75 18.01
N MET A 171 4.90 -22.88 18.04
CA MET A 171 5.08 -21.45 18.29
C MET A 171 5.59 -21.15 19.70
N LEU A 172 5.11 -21.90 20.71
CA LEU A 172 5.59 -21.79 22.09
C LEU A 172 7.05 -22.25 22.21
N ASP A 173 7.43 -23.31 21.50
CA ASP A 173 8.79 -23.83 21.52
C ASP A 173 9.76 -22.91 20.78
N ILE A 174 9.35 -22.32 19.64
CA ILE A 174 10.13 -21.27 18.96
C ILE A 174 10.30 -20.06 19.89
N ALA A 175 9.24 -19.60 20.55
CA ALA A 175 9.31 -18.47 21.50
C ALA A 175 10.32 -18.74 22.62
N LYS A 176 10.28 -19.94 23.23
CA LYS A 176 11.28 -20.35 24.24
C LYS A 176 12.69 -20.42 23.65
N GLY A 177 12.84 -20.93 22.42
CA GLY A 177 14.12 -21.05 21.72
C GLY A 177 14.80 -19.70 21.49
N VAL A 178 14.05 -18.63 21.22
CA VAL A 178 14.57 -17.25 21.14
C VAL A 178 14.73 -16.58 22.51
N GLY A 179 14.44 -17.30 23.60
CA GLY A 179 14.60 -16.87 24.98
C GLY A 179 13.48 -15.97 25.49
N LEU A 180 12.25 -16.11 24.97
CA LEU A 180 11.06 -15.45 25.53
C LEU A 180 10.49 -16.23 26.72
N LYS A 181 10.05 -15.50 27.74
CA LYS A 181 9.33 -16.01 28.91
C LYS A 181 7.87 -15.59 28.83
N ILE A 182 6.95 -16.55 28.92
CA ILE A 182 5.52 -16.29 28.77
C ILE A 182 4.86 -16.21 30.14
N LYS A 183 4.14 -15.10 30.40
CA LYS A 183 3.29 -14.93 31.57
C LYS A 183 1.84 -14.71 31.14
N TRP A 184 0.91 -15.34 31.83
CA TRP A 184 -0.52 -15.20 31.55
C TRP A 184 -1.17 -14.19 32.50
N ILE A 185 -1.98 -13.29 31.98
CA ILE A 185 -2.69 -12.25 32.74
C ILE A 185 -4.19 -12.30 32.49
N ASP A 186 -4.98 -11.95 33.51
CA ASP A 186 -6.44 -11.85 33.41
C ASP A 186 -6.89 -10.48 32.89
N SER A 187 -6.23 -9.41 33.36
CA SER A 187 -6.46 -8.03 32.94
C SER A 187 -5.15 -7.36 32.56
N THR A 188 -5.23 -6.35 31.68
CA THR A 188 -4.06 -5.56 31.28
C THR A 188 -3.77 -4.53 32.37
N PRO A 189 -2.51 -4.35 32.80
CA PRO A 189 -2.16 -3.33 33.79
C PRO A 189 -2.59 -1.93 33.35
N GLN A 190 -3.08 -1.12 34.30
CA GLN A 190 -3.62 0.21 34.01
C GLN A 190 -2.57 1.13 33.37
N GLU A 191 -1.30 1.04 33.79
CA GLU A 191 -0.19 1.79 33.19
C GLU A 191 -0.04 1.55 31.67
N VAL A 192 -0.27 0.31 31.20
CA VAL A 192 -0.19 -0.03 29.77
C VAL A 192 -1.40 0.52 29.01
N ILE A 193 -2.56 0.56 29.67
CA ILE A 193 -3.80 1.15 29.12
C ILE A 193 -3.62 2.66 28.96
N ASP A 194 -3.10 3.31 30.00
CA ASP A 194 -2.90 4.76 30.08
C ASP A 194 -1.80 5.22 29.09
N GLU A 195 -0.65 4.52 29.02
CA GLU A 195 0.44 4.81 28.06
C GLU A 195 -0.01 4.69 26.59
N ARG A 196 -0.97 3.82 26.28
CA ARG A 196 -1.40 3.53 24.90
C ARG A 196 -2.75 4.16 24.54
N GLY A 197 -3.43 4.79 25.49
CA GLY A 197 -4.77 5.38 25.31
C GLY A 197 -5.77 4.36 24.79
N VAL A 198 -5.84 3.19 25.45
CA VAL A 198 -6.71 2.06 25.06
C VAL A 198 -8.14 2.32 25.56
N SER A 199 -9.13 2.27 24.67
CA SER A 199 -10.54 2.48 25.04
C SER A 199 -11.32 1.19 25.24
N SER A 200 -12.57 1.31 25.72
CA SER A 200 -13.45 0.17 26.05
C SER A 200 -13.75 -0.78 24.88
N HIS A 201 -13.51 -0.34 23.65
CA HIS A 201 -13.70 -1.13 22.42
C HIS A 201 -12.42 -1.85 21.95
N GLN A 202 -11.36 -1.79 22.76
CA GLN A 202 -10.06 -2.36 22.48
C GLN A 202 -9.65 -3.38 23.55
N LEU A 203 -9.02 -4.46 23.10
CA LEU A 203 -8.44 -5.49 23.95
C LEU A 203 -6.93 -5.52 23.70
N VAL A 204 -6.15 -5.26 24.74
CA VAL A 204 -4.72 -5.58 24.73
C VAL A 204 -4.59 -7.10 24.81
N THR A 205 -4.13 -7.70 23.72
CA THR A 205 -4.04 -9.15 23.58
C THR A 205 -2.75 -9.69 24.20
N SER A 206 -1.65 -8.95 24.02
CA SER A 206 -0.37 -9.24 24.66
C SER A 206 0.55 -8.02 24.64
N PHE A 207 1.59 -8.02 25.47
CA PHE A 207 2.65 -7.02 25.41
C PHE A 207 4.01 -7.60 25.84
N PHE A 208 5.08 -6.99 25.34
CA PHE A 208 6.46 -7.31 25.66
C PHE A 208 6.98 -6.37 26.77
N GLU A 209 7.51 -6.98 27.81
CA GLU A 209 8.29 -6.35 28.86
C GLU A 209 9.76 -6.74 28.67
N PRO A 210 10.62 -5.76 28.34
CA PRO A 210 12.05 -6.00 28.23
C PRO A 210 12.63 -6.62 29.51
N PRO A 211 13.65 -7.48 29.41
CA PRO A 211 14.34 -7.87 28.17
C PRO A 211 13.79 -9.15 27.52
N SER A 212 12.79 -9.83 28.08
CA SER A 212 12.43 -11.16 27.55
C SER A 212 11.04 -11.66 27.92
N THR A 213 10.23 -10.89 28.63
CA THR A 213 8.95 -11.39 29.14
C THR A 213 7.83 -10.92 28.22
N ILE A 214 6.96 -11.83 27.79
CA ILE A 214 5.69 -11.48 27.16
C ILE A 214 4.53 -11.80 28.10
N TYR A 215 3.65 -10.83 28.28
CA TYR A 215 2.41 -10.99 29.01
C TYR A 215 1.31 -11.22 27.99
N ILE A 216 0.56 -12.30 28.14
CA ILE A 216 -0.50 -12.72 27.22
C ILE A 216 -1.81 -12.78 27.99
N ASN A 217 -2.84 -12.15 27.44
CA ASN A 217 -4.18 -12.19 28.02
C ASN A 217 -4.76 -13.61 27.92
N LYS A 218 -5.26 -14.16 29.03
CA LYS A 218 -5.85 -15.51 29.08
C LYS A 218 -7.04 -15.69 28.13
N VAL A 219 -7.71 -14.62 27.71
CA VAL A 219 -8.74 -14.64 26.66
C VAL A 219 -8.21 -15.29 25.37
N LEU A 220 -6.91 -15.18 25.08
CA LEU A 220 -6.30 -15.78 23.90
C LEU A 220 -6.20 -17.32 23.94
N LYS A 221 -6.36 -17.96 25.11
CA LYS A 221 -6.39 -19.43 25.20
C LYS A 221 -7.53 -20.04 24.38
N ASN A 222 -8.65 -19.32 24.27
CA ASN A 222 -9.81 -19.74 23.49
C ASN A 222 -9.74 -19.24 22.03
N ARG A 223 -8.62 -18.63 21.61
CA ARG A 223 -8.41 -18.02 20.29
C ARG A 223 -7.03 -18.37 19.73
N PRO A 224 -6.79 -19.65 19.38
CA PRO A 224 -5.46 -20.15 19.02
C PRO A 224 -4.83 -19.43 17.80
N SER A 225 -5.64 -19.07 16.80
CA SER A 225 -5.15 -18.35 15.61
C SER A 225 -4.60 -16.97 15.95
N ARG A 226 -5.23 -16.25 16.89
CA ARG A 226 -4.75 -14.94 17.37
C ARG A 226 -3.52 -15.13 18.27
N LEU A 227 -3.53 -16.13 19.14
CA LEU A 227 -2.38 -16.44 20.00
C LEU A 227 -1.13 -16.74 19.17
N LYS A 228 -1.25 -17.55 18.11
CA LYS A 228 -0.16 -17.81 17.15
C LYS A 228 0.39 -16.53 16.55
N TYR A 229 -0.47 -15.60 16.14
CA TYR A 229 -0.05 -14.31 15.58
C TYR A 229 0.68 -13.43 16.60
N ASP A 230 0.14 -13.30 17.82
CA ASP A 230 0.77 -12.53 18.88
C ASP A 230 2.16 -13.10 19.23
N LEU A 231 2.29 -14.43 19.37
CA LEU A 231 3.58 -15.08 19.57
C LEU A 231 4.55 -14.80 18.42
N ALA A 232 4.08 -14.94 17.16
CA ALA A 232 4.90 -14.70 15.98
C ALA A 232 5.40 -13.24 15.89
N ALA A 233 4.57 -12.26 16.26
CA ALA A 233 4.95 -10.86 16.30
C ALA A 233 6.01 -10.59 17.37
N HIS A 234 5.86 -11.15 18.58
CA HIS A 234 6.86 -11.01 19.65
C HIS A 234 8.19 -11.72 19.34
N ILE A 235 8.14 -12.88 18.68
CA ILE A 235 9.34 -13.56 18.15
C ILE A 235 10.04 -12.64 17.15
N GLY A 236 9.30 -12.07 16.20
CA GLY A 236 9.83 -11.11 15.23
C GLY A 236 10.49 -9.91 15.91
N HIS A 237 9.82 -9.31 16.90
CA HIS A 237 10.38 -8.22 17.68
C HIS A 237 11.72 -8.60 18.34
N CYS A 238 11.79 -9.78 18.96
CA CYS A 238 13.01 -10.26 19.61
C CYS A 238 14.16 -10.53 18.63
N VAL A 239 13.85 -11.15 17.48
CA VAL A 239 14.84 -11.54 16.47
C VAL A 239 15.38 -10.31 15.73
N LEU A 240 14.52 -9.36 15.37
CA LEU A 240 14.90 -8.21 14.55
C LEU A 240 15.47 -7.04 15.37
N HIS A 241 15.09 -6.91 16.64
CA HIS A 241 15.44 -5.76 17.46
C HIS A 241 16.22 -6.11 18.72
N ASN A 242 16.82 -7.31 18.79
CA ASN A 242 17.71 -7.72 19.90
C ASN A 242 17.14 -7.47 21.31
N LYS A 243 15.82 -7.65 21.49
CA LYS A 243 15.14 -7.44 22.78
C LYS A 243 15.28 -6.01 23.34
N ASP A 244 15.43 -5.03 22.45
CA ASP A 244 15.56 -3.61 22.81
C ASP A 244 14.48 -3.18 23.83
N GLY A 245 14.81 -2.21 24.69
CA GLY A 245 14.06 -1.76 25.86
C GLY A 245 12.70 -1.11 25.59
N LEU A 246 12.16 -1.24 24.38
CA LEU A 246 10.90 -0.66 23.95
C LEU A 246 9.74 -1.64 24.16
N LYS A 247 8.76 -1.26 24.98
CA LYS A 247 7.51 -2.01 25.18
C LYS A 247 6.75 -2.14 23.86
N SER A 248 6.65 -3.35 23.31
CA SER A 248 5.76 -3.67 22.18
C SER A 248 4.40 -4.13 22.71
N VAL A 249 3.30 -3.55 22.20
CA VAL A 249 1.93 -3.82 22.70
C VAL A 249 1.03 -4.22 21.54
N MET A 250 0.41 -5.39 21.64
CA MET A 250 -0.52 -5.92 20.65
C MET A 250 -1.96 -5.62 21.07
N ILE A 251 -2.69 -4.92 20.19
CA ILE A 251 -4.06 -4.48 20.44
C ILE A 251 -4.98 -5.07 19.38
N SER A 252 -6.15 -5.54 19.79
CA SER A 252 -7.29 -5.93 18.95
C SER A 252 -8.44 -4.98 19.22
N GLY A 253 -9.29 -4.68 18.23
CA GLY A 253 -10.34 -3.66 18.39
C GLY A 253 -10.20 -2.43 17.49
N ARG A 254 -11.21 -1.57 17.61
CA ARG A 254 -11.31 -0.24 16.98
C ARG A 254 -11.07 0.84 18.05
N LYS A 255 -10.24 1.83 17.73
CA LYS A 255 -10.15 3.08 18.51
C LYS A 255 -11.23 4.05 18.02
N LEU A 256 -12.09 4.56 18.90
CA LEU A 256 -13.15 5.51 18.57
C LEU A 256 -12.56 6.91 18.36
N GLU A 257 -13.25 7.75 17.59
CA GLU A 257 -12.78 9.11 17.23
C GLU A 257 -12.73 10.06 18.43
N MET A 258 -13.65 9.91 19.40
CA MET A 258 -13.58 10.65 20.68
C MET A 258 -12.29 10.39 21.47
N ASP A 259 -11.61 9.26 21.24
CA ASP A 259 -10.33 8.97 21.89
C ASP A 259 -9.15 9.67 21.21
N GLU A 260 -9.31 10.15 19.97
CA GLU A 260 -8.28 10.91 19.25
C GLU A 260 -8.21 12.36 19.77
N GLU A 261 -9.34 12.97 20.15
CA GLU A 261 -9.37 14.31 20.76
C GLU A 261 -8.62 14.38 22.10
N VAL A 262 -8.71 13.32 22.93
CA VAL A 262 -7.99 13.26 24.22
C VAL A 262 -6.49 13.03 24.04
N THR A 263 -6.06 12.43 22.91
CA THR A 263 -4.63 12.22 22.59
C THR A 263 -3.98 13.37 21.80
N MET A 264 -4.70 14.47 21.52
CA MET A 264 -4.17 15.67 20.85
C MET A 264 -3.17 16.48 21.70
N GLN A 265 -2.74 15.99 22.87
CA GLN A 265 -1.84 16.74 23.76
C GLN A 265 -0.35 16.68 23.35
N SER A 266 0.06 15.80 22.42
CA SER A 266 1.42 15.82 21.87
C SER A 266 1.41 16.11 20.36
N ASN A 267 1.22 17.38 19.99
CA ASN A 267 1.38 17.87 18.62
C ASN A 267 2.85 17.89 18.15
N THR A 268 3.80 17.45 18.99
CA THR A 268 5.21 17.36 18.64
C THR A 268 5.52 16.02 18.00
N LEU A 269 6.07 16.05 16.80
CA LEU A 269 6.52 14.86 16.09
C LEU A 269 7.68 14.21 16.85
N ASN A 270 7.40 13.10 17.54
CA ASN A 270 8.41 12.37 18.29
C ASN A 270 9.05 11.30 17.38
N ALA A 271 10.37 11.36 17.19
CA ALA A 271 11.12 10.35 16.43
C ALA A 271 10.93 8.93 16.98
N GLN A 272 10.66 8.83 18.29
CA GLN A 272 10.36 7.58 18.97
C GLN A 272 9.09 6.92 18.41
N ASP A 273 8.02 7.69 18.14
CA ASP A 273 6.75 7.16 17.62
C ASP A 273 6.90 6.59 16.22
N ILE A 274 7.72 7.24 15.38
CA ILE A 274 8.05 6.77 14.03
C ILE A 274 8.83 5.44 14.12
N LEU A 275 9.83 5.39 15.00
CA LEU A 275 10.62 4.17 15.23
C LEU A 275 9.75 3.02 15.74
N HIS A 276 8.84 3.29 16.69
CA HIS A 276 7.89 2.28 17.19
C HIS A 276 6.98 1.77 16.07
N ALA A 277 6.38 2.65 15.27
CA ALA A 277 5.54 2.24 14.15
C ALA A 277 6.30 1.41 13.11
N TRP A 278 7.56 1.76 12.85
CA TRP A 278 8.44 1.00 11.96
C TRP A 278 8.73 -0.41 12.48
N ARG A 279 9.09 -0.54 13.76
CA ARG A 279 9.35 -1.84 14.39
C ARG A 279 8.09 -2.71 14.48
N ASP A 280 6.94 -2.11 14.75
CA ASP A 280 5.65 -2.80 14.74
C ASP A 280 5.34 -3.35 13.33
N PHE A 281 5.66 -2.58 12.29
CA PHE A 281 5.56 -3.03 10.90
C PHE A 281 6.49 -4.22 10.61
N GLU A 282 7.79 -4.11 10.94
CA GLU A 282 8.77 -5.18 10.71
C GLU A 282 8.39 -6.48 11.43
N SER A 283 7.99 -6.37 12.71
CA SER A 283 7.55 -7.49 13.53
C SER A 283 6.26 -8.14 12.99
N SER A 284 5.31 -7.33 12.51
CA SER A 284 4.06 -7.79 11.88
C SER A 284 4.31 -8.48 10.54
N PHE A 285 5.23 -7.95 9.71
CA PHE A 285 5.63 -8.58 8.46
C PHE A 285 6.32 -9.92 8.73
N PHE A 286 7.28 -9.95 9.65
CA PHE A 286 7.94 -11.17 10.11
C PHE A 286 6.95 -12.22 10.60
N ALA A 287 5.96 -11.83 11.41
CA ALA A 287 4.94 -12.73 11.91
C ALA A 287 4.16 -13.42 10.78
N GLY A 288 3.80 -12.66 9.74
CA GLY A 288 3.17 -13.20 8.54
C GLY A 288 4.08 -14.17 7.77
N ALA A 289 5.36 -13.83 7.62
CA ALA A 289 6.34 -14.69 6.95
C ALA A 289 6.65 -15.97 7.74
N LEU A 290 6.65 -15.91 9.08
CA LEU A 290 6.87 -17.06 9.95
C LEU A 290 5.70 -18.04 9.88
N LEU A 291 4.46 -17.53 9.97
CA LEU A 291 3.24 -18.34 9.94
C LEU A 291 2.90 -18.86 8.53
N CYS A 292 3.30 -18.12 7.50
CA CYS A 292 3.03 -18.42 6.11
C CYS A 292 4.30 -18.17 5.25
N PRO A 293 5.30 -19.06 5.32
CA PRO A 293 6.57 -18.93 4.59
C PRO A 293 6.37 -18.82 3.08
N LYS A 294 7.21 -18.04 2.39
CA LYS A 294 6.93 -17.57 1.02
C LYS A 294 6.64 -18.70 0.04
N VAL A 295 7.54 -19.67 -0.05
CA VAL A 295 7.44 -20.77 -1.03
C VAL A 295 6.32 -21.76 -0.67
N PRO A 296 6.26 -22.31 0.56
CA PRO A 296 5.17 -23.22 0.96
C PRO A 296 3.78 -22.59 0.83
N TYR A 297 3.63 -21.34 1.26
CA TYR A 297 2.33 -20.66 1.23
C TYR A 297 1.89 -20.35 -0.20
N ARG A 298 2.80 -19.93 -1.08
CA ARG A 298 2.51 -19.77 -2.51
C ARG A 298 2.02 -21.07 -3.14
N GLN A 299 2.69 -22.19 -2.88
CA GLN A 299 2.27 -23.50 -3.40
C GLN A 299 0.88 -23.91 -2.91
N LEU A 300 0.54 -23.59 -1.65
CA LEU A 300 -0.79 -23.83 -1.11
C LEU A 300 -1.84 -22.97 -1.83
N LEU A 301 -1.57 -21.67 -2.02
CA LEU A 301 -2.45 -20.77 -2.75
C LEU A 301 -2.68 -21.23 -4.19
N ASP A 302 -1.62 -21.62 -4.89
CA ASP A 302 -1.72 -22.13 -6.26
C ASP A 302 -2.58 -23.40 -6.33
N ARG A 303 -2.45 -24.34 -5.37
CA ARG A 303 -3.28 -25.56 -5.33
C ARG A 303 -4.76 -25.28 -5.07
N HIS A 304 -5.05 -24.22 -4.33
CA HIS A 304 -6.41 -23.88 -3.92
C HIS A 304 -7.02 -22.73 -4.73
N GLY A 305 -6.34 -22.21 -5.76
CA GLY A 305 -6.86 -21.13 -6.58
C GLY A 305 -7.03 -19.80 -5.83
N TYR A 306 -6.13 -19.51 -4.88
CA TYR A 306 -6.10 -18.28 -4.07
C TYR A 306 -7.37 -18.03 -3.23
N GLU A 307 -8.04 -19.10 -2.78
CA GLU A 307 -9.20 -19.03 -1.88
C GLU A 307 -8.83 -18.53 -0.48
N ILE A 308 -9.67 -17.68 0.12
CA ILE A 308 -9.45 -17.17 1.49
C ILE A 308 -9.49 -18.30 2.52
N GLU A 309 -10.29 -19.33 2.28
CA GLU A 309 -10.59 -20.44 3.20
C GLU A 309 -9.34 -21.25 3.62
N VAL A 310 -8.22 -21.14 2.88
CA VAL A 310 -6.93 -21.74 3.26
C VAL A 310 -6.46 -21.31 4.65
N HIS A 311 -6.92 -20.16 5.15
CA HIS A 311 -6.61 -19.69 6.49
C HIS A 311 -7.07 -20.67 7.58
N LYS A 312 -8.17 -21.41 7.35
CA LYS A 312 -8.70 -22.42 8.28
C LYS A 312 -7.78 -23.65 8.35
N GLN A 313 -7.26 -24.10 7.21
CA GLN A 313 -6.31 -25.21 7.14
C GLN A 313 -5.01 -24.88 7.88
N LEU A 314 -4.55 -23.63 7.78
CA LEU A 314 -3.34 -23.14 8.47
C LEU A 314 -3.59 -22.73 9.93
N GLN A 315 -4.86 -22.68 10.35
CA GLN A 315 -5.27 -22.18 11.66
C GLN A 315 -4.72 -20.78 11.96
N VAL A 316 -4.77 -19.89 10.96
CA VAL A 316 -4.43 -18.46 11.07
C VAL A 316 -5.67 -17.62 10.83
N SER A 317 -5.63 -16.33 11.18
CA SER A 317 -6.74 -15.43 10.86
C SER A 317 -6.81 -15.16 9.35
N ALA A 318 -8.02 -14.90 8.83
CA ALA A 318 -8.20 -14.52 7.43
C ALA A 318 -7.37 -13.28 7.07
N SER A 319 -7.22 -12.33 8.00
CA SER A 319 -6.37 -11.14 7.82
C SER A 319 -4.91 -11.49 7.55
N VAL A 320 -4.33 -12.47 8.25
CA VAL A 320 -2.94 -12.91 8.00
C VAL A 320 -2.83 -13.55 6.63
N ALA A 321 -3.75 -14.47 6.31
CA ALA A 321 -3.76 -15.18 5.04
C ALA A 321 -3.89 -14.22 3.84
N MET A 322 -4.83 -13.27 3.90
CA MET A 322 -5.08 -12.28 2.85
C MET A 322 -3.95 -11.27 2.71
N ARG A 323 -3.41 -10.73 3.82
CA ARG A 323 -2.22 -9.85 3.75
C ARG A 323 -1.05 -10.57 3.11
N ARG A 324 -0.82 -11.83 3.50
CA ARG A 324 0.29 -12.62 2.98
C ARG A 324 0.13 -12.94 1.50
N MET A 325 -1.11 -13.15 1.03
CA MET A 325 -1.43 -13.36 -0.39
C MET A 325 -0.86 -12.25 -1.28
N THR A 326 -0.93 -10.98 -0.83
CA THR A 326 -0.48 -9.81 -1.58
C THR A 326 1.03 -9.74 -1.88
N VAL A 327 1.84 -10.53 -1.17
CA VAL A 327 3.32 -10.49 -1.26
C VAL A 327 3.93 -11.80 -1.77
N VAL A 328 3.25 -12.94 -1.57
CA VAL A 328 3.74 -14.24 -2.09
C VAL A 328 3.26 -14.57 -3.49
N SER A 329 2.17 -13.93 -3.94
CA SER A 329 1.65 -14.11 -5.29
C SER A 329 2.69 -13.72 -6.33
N PRO A 330 2.84 -14.46 -7.44
CA PRO A 330 3.69 -14.06 -8.55
C PRO A 330 3.14 -12.84 -9.29
N TYR A 331 1.84 -12.57 -9.17
CA TYR A 331 1.21 -11.37 -9.73
C TYR A 331 1.38 -10.21 -8.75
N PRO A 332 1.96 -9.05 -9.14
CA PRO A 332 2.31 -8.00 -8.17
C PRO A 332 1.22 -6.96 -7.94
N HIS A 333 0.15 -6.95 -8.75
CA HIS A 333 -0.83 -5.86 -8.76
C HIS A 333 -1.99 -6.09 -7.77
N TRP A 334 -1.65 -6.27 -6.49
CA TRP A 334 -2.61 -6.50 -5.41
C TRP A 334 -2.93 -5.23 -4.61
N HIS A 335 -4.06 -5.26 -3.93
CA HIS A 335 -4.39 -4.39 -2.82
C HIS A 335 -5.07 -5.18 -1.69
N TYR A 336 -5.01 -4.64 -0.49
CA TYR A 336 -5.67 -5.18 0.69
C TYR A 336 -6.22 -4.06 1.56
N PHE A 337 -7.44 -4.26 2.06
CA PHE A 337 -8.12 -3.36 2.99
C PHE A 337 -8.66 -4.13 4.19
N ASP A 338 -8.45 -3.56 5.38
CA ASP A 338 -9.08 -3.97 6.63
C ASP A 338 -9.94 -2.79 7.13
N ALA A 339 -11.24 -2.96 7.08
CA ALA A 339 -12.21 -1.87 7.14
C ALA A 339 -13.21 -2.05 8.29
N TYR A 340 -13.26 -1.07 9.18
CA TYR A 340 -14.19 -0.98 10.30
C TYR A 340 -15.27 0.04 10.00
N ALA A 341 -16.53 -0.31 10.30
CA ALA A 341 -17.67 0.58 10.12
C ALA A 341 -17.87 1.51 11.33
N PRO A 342 -18.28 2.78 11.12
CA PRO A 342 -18.23 3.53 9.87
C PRO A 342 -16.83 4.08 9.56
N GLY A 343 -16.39 3.97 8.30
CA GLY A 343 -15.39 4.88 7.72
C GLY A 343 -13.91 4.70 8.05
N LYS A 344 -13.47 3.63 8.75
CA LYS A 344 -12.08 3.50 9.22
C LYS A 344 -11.31 2.34 8.59
N LEU A 345 -10.25 2.65 7.82
CA LEU A 345 -9.30 1.63 7.34
C LEU A 345 -8.21 1.43 8.39
N LYS A 346 -8.17 0.25 9.02
CA LYS A 346 -7.15 -0.12 10.01
C LYS A 346 -5.82 -0.48 9.37
N ALA A 347 -5.86 -1.23 8.28
CA ALA A 347 -4.69 -1.64 7.52
C ALA A 347 -4.96 -1.54 6.02
N VAL A 348 -3.96 -1.04 5.28
CA VAL A 348 -4.07 -0.80 3.84
C VAL A 348 -2.77 -1.11 3.14
N TYR A 349 -2.86 -1.85 2.05
CA TYR A 349 -1.78 -2.04 1.10
C TYR A 349 -2.28 -1.83 -0.34
N ARG A 350 -1.49 -1.19 -1.20
CA ARG A 350 -1.88 -0.79 -2.57
C ARG A 350 -0.76 -1.02 -3.58
N GLY A 351 -0.33 -2.27 -3.75
CA GLY A 351 0.67 -2.65 -4.75
C GLY A 351 0.28 -2.32 -6.20
N ASN A 352 -1.01 -2.21 -6.49
CA ASN A 352 -1.53 -1.75 -7.78
C ASN A 352 -1.78 -0.23 -7.89
N GLY A 353 -1.58 0.53 -6.82
CA GLY A 353 -1.82 1.98 -6.81
C GLY A 353 -3.29 2.40 -6.83
N ILE A 354 -4.24 1.49 -6.53
CA ILE A 354 -5.66 1.84 -6.45
C ILE A 354 -5.88 3.03 -5.49
N PRO A 355 -6.70 4.04 -5.85
CA PRO A 355 -7.11 5.09 -4.92
C PRO A 355 -7.72 4.49 -3.64
N LEU A 356 -7.63 5.21 -2.52
CA LEU A 356 -8.28 4.74 -1.31
C LEU A 356 -9.80 4.99 -1.38
N PRO A 357 -10.64 4.07 -0.86
CA PRO A 357 -12.07 4.32 -0.69
C PRO A 357 -12.36 5.37 0.39
N TRP A 358 -11.41 5.57 1.33
CA TRP A 358 -11.44 6.57 2.40
C TRP A 358 -10.12 7.35 2.46
N GLY A 359 -10.13 8.55 3.04
CA GLY A 359 -8.93 9.14 3.62
C GLY A 359 -8.59 8.38 4.90
N ASN A 360 -7.37 7.88 5.06
CA ASN A 360 -6.96 7.22 6.32
C ASN A 360 -6.82 8.18 7.51
N MET A 361 -6.86 9.49 7.27
CA MET A 361 -6.57 10.52 8.27
C MET A 361 -7.80 11.38 8.63
N ARG A 362 -8.86 11.36 7.80
CA ARG A 362 -10.13 12.06 8.04
C ARG A 362 -11.26 11.26 7.40
N LEU A 363 -12.44 11.28 8.02
CA LEU A 363 -13.69 10.80 7.42
C LEU A 363 -13.88 11.46 6.04
N VAL A 364 -14.24 10.66 5.05
CA VAL A 364 -14.55 11.16 3.72
C VAL A 364 -16.01 11.58 3.71
N GLU A 365 -16.24 12.85 3.38
CA GLU A 365 -17.54 13.34 2.92
C GLU A 365 -17.81 12.63 1.58
N ASP A 366 -18.81 11.75 1.52
CA ASP A 366 -19.25 11.00 0.33
C ASP A 366 -18.40 9.79 -0.13
N PRO A 367 -18.26 8.74 0.72
CA PRO A 367 -17.63 7.49 0.31
C PRO A 367 -18.56 6.71 -0.62
N CYS A 368 -18.04 6.26 -1.77
CA CYS A 368 -18.79 5.49 -2.76
C CYS A 368 -19.30 4.16 -2.18
N GLN A 369 -20.61 4.01 -2.00
CA GLN A 369 -21.23 2.81 -1.40
C GLN A 369 -21.12 1.54 -2.27
N HIS A 370 -20.63 1.66 -3.50
CA HIS A 370 -20.55 0.53 -4.44
C HIS A 370 -19.25 -0.26 -4.37
N TRP A 371 -18.27 0.14 -3.54
CA TRP A 371 -17.11 -0.74 -3.32
C TRP A 371 -17.55 -2.01 -2.60
N ALA A 372 -16.92 -3.12 -2.96
CA ALA A 372 -17.19 -4.42 -2.36
C ALA A 372 -17.06 -4.42 -0.83
N VAL A 373 -16.13 -3.62 -0.29
CA VAL A 373 -15.94 -3.44 1.17
C VAL A 373 -17.18 -2.87 1.84
N PHE A 374 -17.77 -1.80 1.27
CA PHE A 374 -18.94 -1.13 1.85
C PHE A 374 -20.18 -1.97 1.77
N ARG A 375 -20.40 -2.62 0.63
CA ARG A 375 -21.56 -3.49 0.47
C ARG A 375 -21.55 -4.63 1.47
N MET A 376 -20.39 -5.23 1.72
CA MET A 376 -20.25 -6.28 2.75
C MET A 376 -20.47 -5.75 4.19
N ILE A 377 -20.21 -4.46 4.43
CA ILE A 377 -20.52 -3.81 5.72
C ILE A 377 -22.04 -3.67 5.88
N SER A 378 -22.71 -3.13 4.85
CA SER A 378 -24.12 -2.72 4.90
C SER A 378 -25.12 -3.86 4.64
N GLU A 379 -24.76 -4.86 3.83
CA GLU A 379 -25.64 -5.96 3.44
C GLU A 379 -25.34 -7.23 4.26
N PRO A 380 -26.37 -7.92 4.81
CA PRO A 380 -26.20 -9.25 5.38
C PRO A 380 -25.68 -10.20 4.30
N SER A 381 -24.51 -10.78 4.53
CA SER A 381 -23.85 -11.65 3.55
C SER A 381 -23.27 -12.85 4.28
N VAL A 382 -23.50 -14.04 3.71
CA VAL A 382 -22.97 -15.30 4.22
C VAL A 382 -21.78 -15.69 3.34
N GLY A 383 -20.62 -15.90 3.96
CA GLY A 383 -19.41 -16.30 3.26
C GLY A 383 -18.63 -15.12 2.66
N THR A 384 -18.07 -15.32 1.47
CA THR A 384 -17.28 -14.31 0.75
C THR A 384 -18.06 -13.69 -0.40
N SER A 385 -17.68 -12.49 -0.82
CA SER A 385 -18.30 -11.77 -1.93
C SER A 385 -17.26 -11.32 -2.94
N ALA A 386 -17.35 -11.82 -4.17
CA ALA A 386 -16.47 -11.46 -5.28
C ALA A 386 -17.14 -10.42 -6.20
N GLN A 387 -16.42 -9.36 -6.55
CA GLN A 387 -16.94 -8.25 -7.36
C GLN A 387 -15.95 -7.82 -8.45
N ILE A 388 -16.44 -7.68 -9.68
CA ILE A 388 -15.74 -6.96 -10.75
C ILE A 388 -16.12 -5.48 -10.68
N SER A 389 -15.11 -4.62 -10.55
CA SER A 389 -15.29 -3.18 -10.37
C SER A 389 -14.51 -2.40 -11.41
N ILE A 390 -15.05 -1.27 -11.85
CA ILE A 390 -14.39 -0.34 -12.76
C ILE A 390 -14.20 1.00 -12.06
N LEU A 391 -12.96 1.48 -12.04
CA LEU A 391 -12.56 2.73 -11.39
C LEU A 391 -11.66 3.53 -12.34
N ASN A 392 -11.93 4.82 -12.49
CA ASN A 392 -11.01 5.71 -13.20
C ASN A 392 -9.84 6.09 -12.29
N VAL A 393 -8.62 5.93 -12.77
CA VAL A 393 -7.38 6.35 -12.10
C VAL A 393 -6.61 7.22 -13.08
N GLY A 394 -6.42 8.50 -12.77
CA GLY A 394 -5.76 9.44 -13.71
C GLY A 394 -6.50 9.58 -15.04
N ASN A 395 -7.83 9.60 -15.01
CA ASN A 395 -8.74 9.61 -16.18
C ASN A 395 -8.78 8.33 -17.03
N GLU A 396 -8.00 7.30 -16.70
CA GLU A 396 -8.04 6.01 -17.38
C GLU A 396 -8.87 4.97 -16.60
N PRO A 397 -9.82 4.26 -17.24
CA PRO A 397 -10.58 3.20 -16.57
C PRO A 397 -9.70 1.97 -16.34
N ARG A 398 -9.79 1.42 -15.13
CA ARG A 398 -9.15 0.15 -14.76
C ARG A 398 -10.17 -0.85 -14.24
N ILE A 399 -9.96 -2.12 -14.57
CA ILE A 399 -10.80 -3.23 -14.13
C ILE A 399 -10.14 -3.88 -12.92
N TYR A 400 -10.86 -3.91 -11.80
CA TYR A 400 -10.45 -4.59 -10.58
C TYR A 400 -11.34 -5.80 -10.33
N CYS A 401 -10.75 -6.83 -9.76
CA CYS A 401 -11.52 -7.87 -9.07
C CYS A 401 -11.19 -7.77 -7.58
N CYS A 402 -12.20 -7.94 -6.73
CA CYS A 402 -12.03 -7.98 -5.27
C CYS A 402 -12.80 -9.15 -4.69
N GLU A 403 -12.28 -9.73 -3.60
CA GLU A 403 -13.00 -10.63 -2.72
C GLU A 403 -13.01 -10.09 -1.29
N SER A 404 -14.23 -10.00 -0.73
CA SER A 404 -14.48 -9.49 0.62
C SER A 404 -15.03 -10.58 1.54
N ILE A 405 -14.67 -10.52 2.83
CA ILE A 405 -15.23 -11.37 3.90
C ILE A 405 -15.51 -10.52 5.15
N LYS A 406 -16.64 -10.78 5.80
CA LYS A 406 -16.98 -10.17 7.10
C LYS A 406 -16.46 -11.05 8.23
N VAL A 407 -15.76 -10.45 9.19
CA VAL A 407 -15.13 -11.13 10.31
C VAL A 407 -15.27 -10.31 11.58
N GLU A 408 -15.08 -10.95 12.73
CA GLU A 408 -15.03 -10.29 14.04
C GLU A 408 -13.60 -10.29 14.57
N ASP A 409 -13.19 -9.20 15.21
CA ASP A 409 -11.91 -9.15 15.89
C ASP A 409 -11.98 -9.76 17.30
N SER A 410 -10.85 -9.75 18.02
CA SER A 410 -10.78 -10.35 19.35
C SER A 410 -11.53 -9.54 20.42
N ALA A 411 -11.94 -8.31 20.13
CA ALA A 411 -12.82 -7.52 20.99
C ALA A 411 -14.30 -7.67 20.58
N GLY A 412 -14.63 -8.51 19.59
CA GLY A 412 -15.99 -8.72 19.11
C GLY A 412 -16.48 -7.66 18.13
N ASN A 413 -15.60 -6.79 17.64
CA ASN A 413 -16.00 -5.76 16.68
C ASN A 413 -16.06 -6.35 15.26
N PRO A 414 -17.18 -6.18 14.53
CA PRO A 414 -17.27 -6.60 13.14
C PRO A 414 -16.45 -5.67 12.25
N HIS A 415 -15.76 -6.28 11.28
CA HIS A 415 -15.01 -5.58 10.24
C HIS A 415 -15.02 -6.39 8.95
N VAL A 416 -14.64 -5.75 7.85
CA VAL A 416 -14.57 -6.37 6.52
C VAL A 416 -13.14 -6.38 6.05
N LEU A 417 -12.69 -7.55 5.63
CA LEU A 417 -11.42 -7.75 4.97
C LEU A 417 -11.67 -7.85 3.47
N CYS A 418 -10.87 -7.17 2.67
CA CYS A 418 -10.94 -7.23 1.22
C CYS A 418 -9.54 -7.35 0.63
N ALA A 419 -9.38 -8.31 -0.26
CA ALA A 419 -8.21 -8.43 -1.12
C ALA A 419 -8.67 -8.23 -2.56
N GLY A 420 -7.87 -7.58 -3.38
CA GLY A 420 -8.20 -7.42 -4.78
C GLY A 420 -6.99 -7.20 -5.65
N ILE A 421 -7.22 -7.25 -6.95
CA ILE A 421 -6.20 -7.15 -7.98
C ILE A 421 -6.64 -6.22 -9.11
N ASP A 422 -5.69 -5.54 -9.74
CA ASP A 422 -5.89 -4.88 -11.04
C ASP A 422 -5.76 -5.93 -12.15
N LEU A 423 -6.75 -6.05 -13.04
CA LEU A 423 -6.73 -7.03 -14.13
C LEU A 423 -6.06 -6.50 -15.40
N ASN A 424 -5.92 -5.18 -15.56
CA ASN A 424 -5.41 -4.59 -16.80
C ASN A 424 -4.02 -5.12 -17.19
N PRO A 425 -3.01 -5.20 -16.29
CA PRO A 425 -1.70 -5.74 -16.65
C PRO A 425 -1.74 -7.21 -17.11
N ALA A 426 -2.65 -8.02 -16.55
CA ALA A 426 -2.82 -9.41 -16.96
C ALA A 426 -3.53 -9.53 -18.32
N ILE A 427 -4.46 -8.62 -18.64
CA ILE A 427 -5.11 -8.53 -19.95
C ILE A 427 -4.08 -8.14 -21.02
N GLU A 428 -3.24 -7.13 -20.76
CA GLU A 428 -2.16 -6.70 -21.66
C GLU A 428 -1.13 -7.82 -21.90
N ALA A 429 -0.76 -8.56 -20.85
CA ALA A 429 0.15 -9.71 -20.97
C ALA A 429 -0.41 -10.85 -21.85
N GLN A 430 -1.74 -10.87 -22.08
CA GLN A 430 -2.40 -11.77 -23.02
C GLN A 430 -2.50 -11.21 -24.45
N GLY A 431 -1.89 -10.05 -24.72
CA GLY A 431 -1.90 -9.41 -26.04
C GLY A 431 -3.20 -8.69 -26.38
N LYS A 432 -4.01 -8.35 -25.37
CA LYS A 432 -5.29 -7.64 -25.54
C LYS A 432 -5.17 -6.18 -25.12
N ASP A 433 -6.02 -5.34 -25.68
CA ASP A 433 -6.13 -3.93 -25.30
C ASP A 433 -6.98 -3.79 -24.03
N ALA A 434 -6.31 -3.72 -22.88
CA ALA A 434 -6.98 -3.57 -21.59
C ALA A 434 -7.73 -2.24 -21.45
N LEU A 435 -7.23 -1.17 -22.08
CA LEU A 435 -7.89 0.14 -22.02
C LEU A 435 -9.19 0.12 -22.81
N SER A 436 -9.19 -0.41 -24.03
CA SER A 436 -10.41 -0.57 -24.82
C SER A 436 -11.45 -1.41 -24.06
N ILE A 437 -11.05 -2.57 -23.52
CA ILE A 437 -11.97 -3.45 -22.76
C ILE A 437 -12.53 -2.72 -21.52
N ALA A 438 -11.69 -1.96 -20.80
CA ALA A 438 -12.12 -1.20 -19.63
C ALA A 438 -13.08 -0.06 -20.01
N HIS A 439 -12.86 0.61 -21.16
CA HIS A 439 -13.75 1.62 -21.70
C HIS A 439 -15.11 1.04 -22.10
N ASP A 440 -15.13 -0.09 -22.80
CA ASP A 440 -16.36 -0.76 -23.23
C ASP A 440 -17.18 -1.23 -22.04
N LEU A 441 -16.53 -1.84 -21.04
CA LEU A 441 -17.19 -2.27 -19.81
C LEU A 441 -17.73 -1.09 -19.01
N LYS A 442 -16.95 0.00 -18.93
CA LYS A 442 -17.40 1.25 -18.30
C LYS A 442 -18.64 1.81 -19.00
N ALA A 443 -18.63 1.90 -20.32
CA ALA A 443 -19.75 2.42 -21.10
C ALA A 443 -21.01 1.57 -20.87
N ALA A 444 -20.88 0.24 -20.91
CA ALA A 444 -21.99 -0.68 -20.61
C ALA A 444 -22.54 -0.47 -19.19
N CYS A 445 -21.67 -0.30 -18.19
CA CYS A 445 -22.10 0.01 -16.83
C CYS A 445 -22.80 1.36 -16.74
N VAL A 446 -22.32 2.41 -17.42
CA VAL A 446 -23.00 3.73 -17.41
C VAL A 446 -24.40 3.61 -18.00
N SER A 447 -24.55 2.93 -19.14
CA SER A 447 -25.86 2.69 -19.77
C SER A 447 -26.79 1.84 -18.89
N GLY A 448 -26.25 0.96 -18.05
CA GLY A 448 -26.98 0.15 -17.08
C GLY A 448 -27.22 0.82 -15.71
N GLY A 449 -27.06 2.13 -15.56
CA GLY A 449 -27.27 2.82 -14.28
C GLY A 449 -26.17 2.55 -13.24
N GLY A 450 -25.00 2.09 -13.68
CA GLY A 450 -23.82 1.86 -12.86
C GLY A 450 -23.51 0.40 -12.53
N SER A 451 -24.33 -0.55 -12.98
CA SER A 451 -24.14 -1.99 -12.85
C SER A 451 -24.65 -2.69 -14.11
N VAL A 452 -23.92 -3.68 -14.62
CA VAL A 452 -24.38 -4.44 -15.80
C VAL A 452 -23.81 -5.86 -15.79
N ALA A 453 -24.58 -6.81 -16.33
CA ALA A 453 -24.03 -8.12 -16.67
C ALA A 453 -22.90 -7.97 -17.69
N ILE A 454 -21.75 -8.60 -17.43
CA ILE A 454 -20.54 -8.43 -18.25
C ILE A 454 -20.81 -8.91 -19.70
N PRO A 455 -20.56 -8.08 -20.73
CA PRO A 455 -20.73 -8.47 -22.12
C PRO A 455 -19.97 -9.76 -22.48
N LYS A 456 -20.54 -10.61 -23.35
CA LYS A 456 -20.00 -11.95 -23.66
C LYS A 456 -18.53 -11.93 -24.12
N HIS A 457 -18.14 -10.95 -24.93
CA HIS A 457 -16.76 -10.84 -25.43
C HIS A 457 -15.78 -10.51 -24.29
N ILE A 458 -16.09 -9.48 -23.47
CA ILE A 458 -15.30 -9.12 -22.27
C ILE A 458 -15.24 -10.29 -21.28
N LYS A 459 -16.36 -10.98 -21.08
CA LYS A 459 -16.44 -12.15 -20.21
C LYS A 459 -15.46 -13.25 -20.63
N SER A 460 -15.37 -13.54 -21.93
CA SER A 460 -14.39 -14.51 -22.47
C SER A 460 -12.95 -14.07 -22.16
N ASP A 461 -12.66 -12.78 -22.29
CA ASP A 461 -11.33 -12.24 -22.01
C ASP A 461 -10.95 -12.34 -20.53
N LEU A 462 -11.86 -11.96 -19.64
CA LEU A 462 -11.64 -12.03 -18.20
C LEU A 462 -11.53 -13.48 -17.71
N VAL A 463 -12.29 -14.43 -18.29
CA VAL A 463 -12.16 -15.86 -17.95
C VAL A 463 -10.78 -16.40 -18.36
N SER A 464 -10.25 -15.97 -19.51
CA SER A 464 -8.88 -16.33 -19.91
C SER A 464 -7.85 -15.85 -18.88
N VAL A 465 -7.98 -14.60 -18.43
CA VAL A 465 -7.12 -14.03 -17.38
C VAL A 465 -7.26 -14.78 -16.06
N ALA A 466 -8.49 -15.13 -15.67
CA ALA A 466 -8.75 -15.86 -14.43
C ALA A 466 -8.03 -17.21 -14.37
N LYS A 467 -8.02 -17.96 -15.49
CA LYS A 467 -7.33 -19.25 -15.60
C LYS A 467 -5.81 -19.12 -15.51
N ILE A 468 -5.24 -18.08 -16.09
CA ILE A 468 -3.79 -17.85 -16.10
C ILE A 468 -3.28 -17.40 -14.73
N LEU A 469 -4.02 -16.50 -14.09
CA LEU A 469 -3.70 -16.09 -12.72
C LEU A 469 -4.02 -17.20 -11.72
N ASN A 470 -4.87 -18.16 -12.09
CA ASN A 470 -5.35 -19.25 -11.24
C ASN A 470 -5.99 -18.71 -9.95
N ILE A 471 -6.84 -17.68 -10.09
CA ILE A 471 -7.52 -17.02 -8.97
C ILE A 471 -9.03 -17.22 -9.15
N ASN A 472 -9.59 -18.12 -8.34
CA ASN A 472 -10.98 -18.59 -8.49
C ASN A 472 -12.03 -17.49 -8.26
N TRP A 473 -11.75 -16.54 -7.37
CA TRP A 473 -12.69 -15.45 -7.10
C TRP A 473 -12.82 -14.47 -8.27
N ILE A 474 -11.91 -14.47 -9.25
CA ILE A 474 -12.12 -13.76 -10.52
C ILE A 474 -13.28 -14.40 -11.29
N GLU A 475 -13.28 -15.74 -11.45
CA GLU A 475 -14.38 -16.43 -12.14
C GLU A 475 -15.72 -16.28 -11.40
N ARG A 476 -15.70 -16.27 -10.05
CA ARG A 476 -16.90 -15.94 -9.26
C ARG A 476 -17.36 -14.51 -9.53
N GLY A 477 -16.45 -13.54 -9.51
CA GLY A 477 -16.78 -12.14 -9.79
C GLY A 477 -17.36 -11.94 -11.19
N ILE A 478 -16.87 -12.67 -12.20
CA ILE A 478 -17.36 -12.60 -13.59
C ILE A 478 -18.80 -13.13 -13.74
N LYS A 479 -19.27 -13.98 -12.83
CA LYS A 479 -20.67 -14.45 -12.83
C LYS A 479 -21.64 -13.38 -12.32
N ASN A 480 -21.15 -12.40 -11.57
CA ASN A 480 -21.92 -11.28 -11.05
C ASN A 480 -21.87 -10.09 -12.01
N ASP A 481 -22.71 -9.09 -11.78
CA ASP A 481 -22.66 -7.83 -12.50
C ASP A 481 -21.36 -7.08 -12.23
N ALA A 482 -20.78 -6.49 -13.27
CA ALA A 482 -19.72 -5.51 -13.14
C ALA A 482 -20.29 -4.18 -12.62
N ARG A 483 -19.52 -3.48 -11.78
CA ARG A 483 -19.98 -2.25 -11.12
C ARG A 483 -19.02 -1.09 -11.31
N LEU A 484 -19.59 0.09 -11.56
CA LEU A 484 -18.83 1.34 -11.50
C LEU A 484 -18.67 1.80 -10.06
N ILE A 485 -17.41 2.05 -9.69
CA ILE A 485 -17.03 2.61 -8.39
C ILE A 485 -16.27 3.92 -8.59
N CYS A 486 -16.22 4.76 -7.58
CA CYS A 486 -15.44 6.00 -7.58
C CYS A 486 -14.67 6.18 -6.27
N SER A 487 -13.56 6.90 -6.33
CA SER A 487 -12.76 7.23 -5.15
C SER A 487 -13.47 8.21 -4.22
N ARG A 488 -14.31 9.09 -4.77
CA ARG A 488 -15.15 10.07 -4.06
C ARG A 488 -16.45 10.31 -4.81
N GLY A 489 -17.50 10.70 -4.08
CA GLY A 489 -18.80 11.02 -4.67
C GLY A 489 -18.73 12.11 -5.76
N ALA A 490 -17.91 13.15 -5.55
CA ALA A 490 -17.73 14.24 -6.51
C ALA A 490 -17.20 13.82 -7.90
N VAL A 491 -16.54 12.66 -8.00
CA VAL A 491 -16.01 12.11 -9.27
C VAL A 491 -16.76 10.85 -9.70
N CYS A 492 -18.04 10.72 -9.31
CA CYS A 492 -18.87 9.59 -9.67
C CYS A 492 -19.05 9.50 -11.20
N PRO A 493 -18.65 8.39 -11.86
CA PRO A 493 -18.79 8.24 -13.30
C PRO A 493 -20.19 7.80 -13.76
N ARG A 494 -21.13 7.61 -12.83
CA ARG A 494 -22.48 7.14 -13.13
C ARG A 494 -23.37 8.27 -13.65
N GLN A 495 -24.35 7.89 -14.47
CA GLN A 495 -25.33 8.81 -15.03
C GLN A 495 -26.74 8.22 -14.82
N PRO A 496 -27.56 8.78 -13.92
CA PRO A 496 -27.28 9.89 -13.01
C PRO A 496 -26.20 9.56 -11.96
N SER A 497 -25.56 10.60 -11.43
CA SER A 497 -24.58 10.48 -10.33
C SER A 497 -25.25 9.96 -9.06
N CYS A 498 -24.54 9.13 -8.27
CA CYS A 498 -25.00 8.71 -6.93
C CYS A 498 -25.11 9.88 -5.92
N TYR A 499 -24.52 11.03 -6.25
CA TYR A 499 -24.49 12.21 -5.40
C TYR A 499 -25.00 13.41 -6.19
N GLN A 500 -26.08 14.03 -5.71
CA GLN A 500 -26.61 15.28 -6.24
C GLN A 500 -26.62 16.29 -5.08
N ALA A 501 -25.91 17.42 -5.25
CA ALA A 501 -25.74 18.45 -4.21
C ALA A 501 -25.21 17.93 -2.85
N GLY A 502 -24.26 16.99 -2.85
CA GLY A 502 -23.62 16.48 -1.61
C GLY A 502 -24.51 15.55 -0.77
N LYS A 503 -25.61 15.02 -1.33
CA LYS A 503 -26.45 14.00 -0.70
C LYS A 503 -26.41 12.70 -1.50
N SER A 504 -26.19 11.58 -0.79
CA SER A 504 -26.33 10.23 -1.33
C SER A 504 -27.77 10.02 -1.80
N GLN A 505 -27.94 9.63 -3.07
CA GLN A 505 -29.23 9.18 -3.62
C GLN A 505 -29.39 7.66 -3.55
N CYS A 506 -28.41 6.95 -2.98
CA CYS A 506 -28.43 5.49 -2.89
C CYS A 506 -29.43 4.97 -1.84
N ASP A 507 -30.00 5.85 -1.00
CA ASP A 507 -30.98 5.52 0.06
C ASP A 507 -32.43 5.69 -0.41
N GLY A 508 -32.72 5.38 -1.67
CA GLY A 508 -34.02 5.63 -2.29
C GLY A 508 -34.44 4.56 -3.30
N VAL A 509 -34.61 3.33 -2.84
CA VAL A 509 -35.57 2.38 -3.45
C VAL A 509 -36.25 1.66 -2.28
N GLU A 510 -37.46 2.13 -1.94
CA GLU A 510 -38.44 1.35 -1.16
C GLU A 510 -38.89 0.11 -1.95
#